data_AF-A0A8F6TWF9-F1
#
_entry.id   AF-A0A8F6TWF9-F1
#
_cell.length_a   1.000
_cell.length_b   1.000
_cell.length_c   1.000
_cell.angle_alpha   90.00
_cell.angle_beta   90.00
_cell.angle_gamma   90.00
#
_symmetry.space_group_name_H-M   'P 1'
#
loop_
_entity.id
_entity.type
_entity.pdbx_description
1 polymer ?
#
loop_
_entity_poly.entity_id
_entity_poly.type
_entity_poly.pdbx_seq_one_letter_code
_entity_poly.pdbx_strand_id
1 'polypeptide(L)'
;MGISGKLVCAALALAATGCVMTSAPAPVMDTQAMSAACIRAVEIETNNHDVVILGSDPRGGLHDYTLEVGGTGIWSCMVTPSGQVMGVSLLGSDGSPLA
;
A
#
# COMPACT_ATOMS: atom_id res chain seq x y z
N MET A 1 9.08 29.78 -12.00
CA MET A 1 10.42 29.15 -12.10
C MET A 1 11.09 29.22 -10.73
N GLY A 2 11.57 28.09 -10.19
CA GLY A 2 12.60 28.11 -9.13
C GLY A 2 12.21 27.57 -7.75
N ILE A 3 12.34 26.25 -7.62
CA ILE A 3 12.59 25.40 -6.44
C ILE A 3 13.37 26.07 -5.29
N SER A 4 12.91 25.93 -4.03
CA SER A 4 13.77 25.81 -2.84
C SER A 4 12.97 25.46 -1.59
N GLY A 5 12.70 24.16 -1.42
CA GLY A 5 12.39 23.59 -0.12
C GLY A 5 13.63 23.66 0.76
N LYS A 6 13.75 24.73 1.55
CA LYS A 6 14.76 24.80 2.61
C LYS A 6 14.24 24.00 3.79
N LEU A 7 14.91 22.87 4.06
CA LEU A 7 14.88 22.18 5.34
C LEU A 7 15.06 23.21 6.46
N VAL A 8 14.03 23.41 7.28
CA VAL A 8 14.16 24.06 8.58
C VAL A 8 14.14 22.96 9.63
N CYS A 9 15.28 22.25 9.75
CA CYS A 9 15.60 21.44 10.91
C CYS A 9 16.82 22.08 11.59
N ALA A 10 16.61 23.25 12.19
CA ALA A 10 17.59 23.87 13.08
C ALA A 10 16.87 24.86 14.01
N ALA A 11 16.25 24.34 15.05
CA ALA A 11 15.96 25.13 16.25
C ALA A 11 16.03 24.21 17.46
N LEU A 12 17.22 24.18 18.04
CA LEU A 12 17.47 23.75 19.41
C LEU A 12 16.59 24.63 20.33
N ALA A 13 15.63 24.04 21.04
CA ALA A 13 14.96 24.70 22.15
C ALA A 13 14.68 23.67 23.25
N LEU A 14 15.48 23.75 24.32
CA LEU A 14 15.13 23.19 25.62
C LEU A 14 13.90 23.95 26.14
N ALA A 15 12.74 23.30 26.13
CA ALA A 15 11.63 23.62 27.03
C ALA A 15 10.77 22.36 27.18
N ALA A 16 10.86 21.72 28.34
CA ALA A 16 10.00 20.62 28.72
C ALA A 16 8.56 21.14 28.95
N THR A 17 7.76 21.28 27.90
CA THR A 17 6.29 21.33 28.01
C THR A 17 5.69 20.94 26.67
N GLY A 18 5.33 19.65 26.55
CA GLY A 18 4.41 19.15 25.53
C GLY A 18 4.77 19.42 24.07
N CYS A 19 5.76 18.70 23.53
CA CYS A 19 5.74 18.39 22.11
C CYS A 19 4.51 17.49 21.86
N VAL A 20 3.37 18.10 21.61
CA VAL A 20 2.26 17.41 20.96
C VAL A 20 2.81 17.04 19.60
N MET A 21 3.25 15.78 19.46
CA MET A 21 3.44 15.18 18.16
C MET A 21 2.09 15.22 17.49
N THR A 22 1.78 16.33 16.80
CA THR A 22 0.68 16.36 15.86
C THR A 22 1.10 15.38 14.77
N SER A 23 0.59 14.15 14.87
CA SER A 23 0.72 13.18 13.80
C SER A 23 -0.03 13.81 12.63
N ALA A 24 0.71 14.45 11.73
CA ALA A 24 0.14 14.85 10.45
C ALA A 24 -0.54 13.60 9.88
N PRO A 25 -1.80 13.67 9.43
CA PRO A 25 -2.45 12.52 8.83
C PRO A 25 -1.53 12.03 7.71
N ALA A 26 -1.22 10.73 7.73
CA ALA A 26 -0.41 10.13 6.68
C ALA A 26 -1.03 10.50 5.32
N PRO A 27 -0.23 10.90 4.32
CA PRO A 27 -0.77 11.24 3.01
C PRO A 27 -1.54 10.03 2.49
N VAL A 28 -2.84 10.21 2.28
CA VAL A 28 -3.66 9.20 1.63
C VAL A 28 -3.27 9.20 0.16
N MET A 29 -2.76 8.07 -0.31
CA MET A 29 -2.48 7.88 -1.73
C MET A 29 -3.77 7.77 -2.53
N ASP A 30 -3.72 8.09 -3.81
CA ASP A 30 -4.82 7.75 -4.70
C ASP A 30 -4.92 6.24 -4.90
N THR A 31 -6.14 5.76 -5.20
CA THR A 31 -6.42 4.34 -5.47
C THR A 31 -5.51 3.73 -6.54
N GLN A 32 -5.11 4.49 -7.57
CA GLN A 32 -4.18 4.03 -8.59
C GLN A 32 -2.76 3.76 -8.04
N ALA A 33 -2.32 4.57 -7.08
CA ALA A 33 -1.02 4.37 -6.46
C ALA A 33 -1.02 3.17 -5.50
N MET A 34 -2.13 2.95 -4.79
CA MET A 34 -2.30 1.76 -3.94
C MET A 34 -2.34 0.48 -4.76
N SER A 35 -3.07 0.48 -5.87
CA SER A 35 -3.20 -0.68 -6.74
C SER A 35 -1.88 -1.03 -7.44
N ALA A 36 -1.10 -0.03 -7.85
CA ALA A 36 0.27 -0.22 -8.36
C ALA A 36 1.22 -0.80 -7.31
N ALA A 37 1.11 -0.42 -6.04
CA ALA A 37 1.88 -1.01 -4.95
C ALA A 37 1.54 -2.49 -4.76
N CYS A 38 0.25 -2.85 -4.85
CA CYS A 38 -0.17 -4.25 -4.81
C CYS A 38 0.39 -5.07 -5.96
N ILE A 39 0.23 -4.59 -7.20
CA ILE A 39 0.72 -5.28 -8.38
C ILE A 39 2.20 -5.60 -8.21
N ARG A 40 3.03 -4.59 -7.87
CA ARG A 40 4.47 -4.81 -7.65
C ARG A 40 4.78 -5.85 -6.59
N ALA A 41 4.03 -5.86 -5.48
CA ALA A 41 4.26 -6.84 -4.42
C ALA A 41 3.94 -8.26 -4.89
N VAL A 42 2.85 -8.44 -5.64
CA VAL A 42 2.48 -9.73 -6.24
C VAL A 42 3.47 -10.17 -7.31
N GLU A 43 3.95 -9.24 -8.14
CA GLU A 43 4.98 -9.51 -9.15
C GLU A 43 6.28 -10.01 -8.49
N ILE A 44 6.70 -9.43 -7.37
CA ILE A 44 7.89 -9.84 -6.62
C ILE A 44 7.71 -11.25 -6.04
N GLU A 45 6.52 -11.55 -5.50
CA GLU A 45 6.23 -12.84 -4.87
C GLU A 45 6.12 -13.98 -5.91
N THR A 46 5.51 -13.69 -7.06
CA THR A 46 5.22 -14.68 -8.12
C THR A 46 6.28 -14.74 -9.21
N ASN A 47 7.15 -13.73 -9.29
CA ASN A 47 8.05 -13.49 -10.42
C ASN A 47 7.31 -13.50 -11.78
N ASN A 48 6.08 -12.97 -11.78
CA ASN A 48 5.21 -12.89 -12.95
C ASN A 48 4.68 -11.46 -13.13
N HIS A 49 4.79 -10.93 -14.35
CA HIS A 49 4.35 -9.57 -14.71
C HIS A 49 2.95 -9.51 -15.33
N ASP A 50 2.34 -10.67 -15.58
CA ASP A 50 0.97 -10.78 -16.07
C ASP A 50 0.01 -10.73 -14.88
N VAL A 51 -0.17 -9.53 -14.31
CA VAL A 51 -1.00 -9.29 -13.12
C VAL A 51 -2.16 -8.37 -13.50
N VAL A 52 -3.39 -8.84 -13.26
CA VAL A 52 -4.62 -8.11 -13.54
C VAL A 52 -5.41 -7.94 -12.26
N ILE A 53 -5.87 -6.72 -11.97
CA ILE A 53 -6.77 -6.48 -10.83
C ILE A 53 -8.19 -6.85 -11.23
N LEU A 54 -8.79 -7.78 -10.49
CA LEU A 54 -10.18 -8.19 -10.66
C LEU A 54 -11.15 -7.32 -9.85
N GLY A 55 -10.70 -6.83 -8.70
CA GLY A 55 -11.53 -6.00 -7.83
C GLY A 55 -10.76 -5.39 -6.68
N SER A 56 -11.40 -4.43 -6.00
CA SER A 56 -10.90 -3.83 -4.77
C SER A 56 -12.05 -3.62 -3.78
N ASP A 57 -11.82 -3.97 -2.52
CA ASP A 57 -12.77 -3.79 -1.43
C ASP A 57 -12.10 -2.99 -0.29
N PRO A 58 -12.62 -1.82 0.09
CA PRO A 58 -12.13 -1.08 1.25
C PRO A 58 -12.63 -1.74 2.55
N ARG A 59 -11.71 -2.26 3.38
CA ARG A 59 -12.02 -2.97 4.63
C ARG A 59 -11.33 -2.32 5.82
N GLY A 60 -12.09 -1.65 6.67
CA GLY A 60 -11.61 -1.20 8.00
C GLY A 60 -10.40 -0.27 7.97
N GLY A 61 -10.26 0.54 6.92
CA GLY A 61 -9.09 1.42 6.75
C GLY A 61 -7.93 0.77 6.01
N LEU A 62 -8.14 -0.37 5.34
CA LEU A 62 -7.26 -0.97 4.36
C LEU A 62 -8.00 -1.12 3.02
N HIS A 63 -7.26 -1.29 1.93
CA HIS A 63 -7.77 -1.71 0.63
C HIS A 63 -7.30 -3.14 0.35
N ASP A 64 -8.25 -4.04 0.18
CA ASP A 64 -8.00 -5.41 -0.26
C ASP A 64 -8.18 -5.47 -1.77
N TYR A 65 -7.11 -5.79 -2.51
CA TYR A 65 -7.13 -5.97 -3.94
C TYR A 65 -7.15 -7.47 -4.25
N THR A 66 -8.08 -7.87 -5.10
CA THR A 66 -8.08 -9.20 -5.70
C THR A 66 -7.41 -9.13 -7.07
N LEU A 67 -6.38 -9.94 -7.30
CA LEU A 67 -5.58 -9.95 -8.51
C LEU A 67 -5.55 -11.34 -9.12
N GLU A 68 -5.65 -11.44 -10.44
CA GLU A 68 -5.31 -12.64 -11.19
C GLU A 68 -3.86 -12.53 -11.66
N VAL A 69 -3.08 -13.58 -11.45
CA VAL A 69 -1.71 -13.68 -11.92
C VAL A 69 -1.65 -14.79 -12.96
N GLY A 70 -1.25 -14.45 -14.19
CA GLY A 70 -1.33 -15.28 -15.39
C GLY A 70 -0.99 -16.75 -15.14
N GLY A 71 -2.00 -17.63 -15.19
CA GLY A 71 -1.87 -19.06 -14.99
C GLY A 71 -1.40 -19.52 -13.60
N THR A 72 -1.25 -18.60 -12.64
CA THR A 72 -0.74 -18.87 -11.29
C THR A 72 -1.85 -18.88 -10.24
N GLY A 73 -2.95 -18.16 -10.49
CA GLY A 73 -4.16 -18.17 -9.66
C GLY A 73 -4.62 -16.77 -9.24
N ILE A 74 -5.57 -16.76 -8.30
CA ILE A 74 -6.14 -15.56 -7.69
C ILE A 74 -5.39 -15.25 -6.39
N TRP A 75 -4.99 -14.00 -6.27
CA TRP A 75 -4.23 -13.45 -5.16
C TRP A 75 -5.04 -12.34 -4.47
N SER A 76 -4.86 -12.21 -3.17
CA SER A 76 -5.28 -11.05 -2.39
C SER A 76 -4.05 -10.27 -1.94
N CYS A 77 -4.17 -8.95 -1.98
CA CYS A 77 -3.14 -8.06 -1.50
C CYS A 77 -3.78 -6.91 -0.71
N MET A 78 -3.39 -6.78 0.55
CA MET A 78 -3.91 -5.75 1.45
C MET A 78 -2.96 -4.57 1.51
N VAL A 79 -3.48 -3.36 1.32
CA VAL A 79 -2.71 -2.11 1.26
C VAL A 79 -3.33 -1.08 2.19
N THR A 80 -2.50 -0.34 2.92
CA THR A 80 -2.97 0.80 3.71
C THR A 80 -3.31 2.00 2.81
N PRO A 81 -4.09 2.98 3.29
CA PRO A 81 -4.35 4.22 2.57
C PRO A 81 -3.06 5.03 2.32
N SER A 82 -2.02 4.79 3.11
CA SER A 82 -0.67 5.31 2.90
C SER A 82 0.19 4.44 1.98
N GLY A 83 -0.43 3.53 1.21
CA GLY A 83 0.17 2.66 0.19
C GLY A 83 1.18 1.63 0.70
N GLN A 84 1.14 1.30 1.98
CA GLN A 84 1.97 0.23 2.55
C GLN A 84 1.29 -1.12 2.31
N VAL A 85 2.00 -2.07 1.70
CA VAL A 85 1.51 -3.44 1.53
C VAL A 85 1.62 -4.16 2.88
N MET A 86 0.48 -4.62 3.39
CA MET A 86 0.34 -5.32 4.66
C MET A 86 0.54 -6.83 4.50
N GLY A 87 0.15 -7.38 3.36
CA GLY A 87 0.27 -8.80 3.08
C GLY A 87 -0.17 -9.12 1.66
N VAL A 88 0.41 -10.19 1.14
CA VAL A 88 0.08 -10.79 -0.15
C VAL A 88 -0.20 -12.27 0.11
N SER A 89 -1.28 -12.80 -0.44
CA SER A 89 -1.69 -14.19 -0.18
C SER A 89 -2.37 -14.79 -1.40
N LEU A 90 -1.98 -16.01 -1.76
CA LEU A 90 -2.69 -16.80 -2.76
C LEU A 90 -4.03 -17.22 -2.19
N LEU A 91 -5.13 -16.80 -2.83
CA LEU A 91 -6.47 -17.24 -2.48
C LEU A 91 -6.74 -18.63 -3.05
N GLY A 92 -6.30 -18.90 -4.28
CA GLY A 92 -6.41 -20.22 -4.90
C GLY A 92 -6.30 -20.15 -6.41
N SER A 93 -6.02 -21.28 -7.06
CA SER A 93 -5.82 -21.37 -8.52
C SER A 93 -7.15 -21.41 -9.31
N ASP A 94 -8.27 -21.50 -8.61
CA ASP A 94 -9.62 -21.75 -9.11
C ASP A 94 -10.69 -20.85 -8.44
N GLY A 95 -10.26 -19.83 -7.67
CA GLY A 95 -11.17 -18.97 -6.89
C GLY A 95 -11.68 -19.60 -5.59
N SER A 96 -11.21 -20.80 -5.24
CA SER A 96 -11.51 -21.47 -3.97
C SER A 96 -10.46 -21.06 -2.93
N PRO A 97 -10.83 -20.45 -1.78
CA PRO A 97 -9.89 -20.31 -0.67
C PRO A 97 -9.41 -21.70 -0.26
N LEU A 98 -8.09 -21.93 -0.31
CA LEU A 98 -7.47 -23.17 0.19
C LEU A 98 -7.98 -23.44 1.62
N ALA A 99 -8.78 -24.50 1.75
CA ALA A 99 -9.31 -25.01 3.01
C ALA A 99 -8.27 -25.82 3.78
#